data_AF-A0A1Z5SAE3-F1
#
_entry.id   AF-A0A1Z5SAE3-F1
#
_cell.length_a   1.000
_cell.length_b   1.000
_cell.length_c   1.000
_cell.angle_alpha   90.00
_cell.angle_beta   90.00
_cell.angle_gamma   90.00
#
_symmetry.space_group_name_H-M   'P 1'
#
loop_
_entity.id
_entity.type
_entity.pdbx_description
1 polymer ?
#
loop_
_entity_poly.entity_id
_entity_poly.type
_entity_poly.pdbx_seq_one_letter_code
_entity_poly.pdbx_strand_id
1 'polypeptide(L)'
;MSVGIRFPANLFGHSTDKRIEAVNLELQYWTNRSNVPVTKVVFGHFPMSFTASSEKGQRYESVFARQSISAYLCGHLHAKVSKQLWRYHEIRTAEDHKSSFWEWELGDWKDSRLIRILAIDGGAVSFIDHTLKQALETSILVTYPTDSRSMNILDSEKWSMRNDINVLIFSHQVIRNVSARVFDSHSEFKIVEEIPLQLVASTVTHRPLYHAKWNAENYRSSSATRYWLQVFVLDSHGLKISSEQRPFSVEGKMAIPTSPWTNYLLFEVQWEDMYQVLLWSNLAFTIVLLFIPKLLYHFVRRSSSYQRWALSILSSPIQQRKAYFWLVWFLMEGTRSKPFWFSMVIYVLWLIEMPWFWGHATSENGEIAQMYLSGWSVPVHDGGLMGNKLSNPDVLVITLPFLYLVVVPVIVLIYGLFAENSIVFLRHRRRIVSSADSANMHAESSIMLPVAPRALLMKFTDKMVSMMIQFCGSWTRRALLLSCLITAAIHLKLCSKLMSAYGIVPIVLSPPLTWIPLLLLVGAAYCTVLHVD
;
A
#
# COMPACT_ATOMS: atom_id res chain seq x y z
N MET A 1 3.83 -18.47 17.66
CA MET A 1 2.46 -18.94 17.96
C MET A 1 2.17 -20.17 17.10
N SER A 2 1.44 -21.16 17.62
CA SER A 2 0.95 -22.31 16.82
C SER A 2 -0.33 -22.01 16.03
N VAL A 3 -1.06 -20.96 16.43
CA VAL A 3 -2.30 -20.48 15.80
C VAL A 3 -2.07 -19.10 15.21
N GLY A 4 -2.44 -18.89 13.95
CA GLY A 4 -2.35 -17.61 13.26
C GLY A 4 -3.45 -16.63 13.68
N ILE A 5 -3.23 -15.34 13.44
CA ILE A 5 -4.27 -14.31 13.60
C ILE A 5 -5.30 -14.47 12.47
N ARG A 6 -6.54 -14.06 12.70
CA ARG A 6 -7.61 -14.07 11.71
C ARG A 6 -7.53 -12.88 10.77
N PHE A 7 -8.11 -13.05 9.58
CA PHE A 7 -8.32 -11.94 8.65
C PHE A 7 -9.12 -10.80 9.32
N PRO A 8 -8.77 -9.52 9.09
CA PRO A 8 -7.76 -9.03 8.13
C PRO A 8 -6.33 -8.92 8.65
N ALA A 9 -6.05 -9.15 9.93
CA ALA A 9 -4.70 -8.95 10.49
C ALA A 9 -3.70 -10.07 10.10
N ASN A 10 -4.16 -11.11 9.42
CA ASN A 10 -3.33 -12.19 8.88
C ASN A 10 -2.63 -11.87 7.55
N LEU A 11 -2.55 -10.59 7.18
CA LEU A 11 -1.95 -10.12 5.95
C LEU A 11 -0.42 -10.36 5.90
N PHE A 12 0.22 -10.44 7.08
CA PHE A 12 1.67 -10.56 7.18
C PHE A 12 2.11 -11.92 7.76
N GLY A 13 3.20 -12.44 7.21
CA GLY A 13 3.89 -13.61 7.74
C GLY A 13 4.86 -13.25 8.86
N HIS A 14 4.86 -14.06 9.93
CA HIS A 14 5.76 -13.88 11.08
C HIS A 14 6.74 -15.03 11.18
N SER A 15 8.01 -14.72 11.00
CA SER A 15 9.07 -15.71 11.06
C SER A 15 9.85 -15.52 12.34
N THR A 16 9.95 -16.57 13.16
CA THR A 16 10.80 -16.54 14.35
C THR A 16 12.26 -16.69 13.96
N ASP A 17 13.20 -16.14 14.73
CA ASP A 17 14.64 -16.36 14.52
C ASP A 17 14.99 -17.85 14.39
N LYS A 18 14.40 -18.70 15.24
CA LYS A 18 14.59 -20.16 15.20
C LYS A 18 14.20 -20.77 13.85
N ARG A 19 13.14 -20.26 13.23
CA ARG A 19 12.64 -20.73 11.93
C ARG A 19 13.52 -20.24 10.79
N ILE A 20 14.00 -19.00 10.85
CA ILE A 20 14.96 -18.45 9.89
C ILE A 20 16.26 -19.26 9.92
N GLU A 21 16.79 -19.53 11.12
CA GLU A 21 18.01 -20.31 11.27
C GLU A 21 17.83 -21.77 10.81
N ALA A 22 16.70 -22.39 11.09
CA ALA A 22 16.42 -23.74 10.58
C ALA A 22 16.47 -23.79 9.04
N VAL A 23 15.88 -22.81 8.35
CA VAL A 23 15.93 -22.71 6.88
C VAL A 23 17.36 -22.44 6.39
N ASN A 24 18.10 -21.58 7.09
CA ASN A 24 19.50 -21.32 6.78
C ASN A 24 20.35 -22.61 6.83
N LEU A 25 20.19 -23.42 7.89
CA LEU A 25 20.93 -24.67 8.06
C LEU A 25 20.60 -25.69 6.96
N GLU A 26 19.32 -25.82 6.58
CA GLU A 26 18.90 -26.69 5.47
C GLU A 26 19.52 -26.26 4.13
N LEU A 27 19.54 -24.97 3.84
CA LEU A 27 20.17 -24.44 2.63
C LEU A 27 21.69 -24.58 2.65
N GLN A 28 22.32 -24.40 3.81
CA GLN A 28 23.76 -24.52 4.01
C GLN A 28 24.24 -25.97 3.90
N TYR A 29 23.44 -26.94 4.35
CA TYR A 29 23.73 -28.36 4.23
C TYR A 29 24.10 -28.74 2.79
N TRP A 30 23.32 -28.25 1.81
CA TRP A 30 23.55 -28.52 0.38
C TRP A 30 24.74 -27.75 -0.20
N THR A 31 25.09 -26.58 0.35
CA THR A 31 26.30 -25.84 -0.03
C THR A 31 27.56 -26.60 0.38
N ASN A 32 27.60 -27.11 1.61
CA ASN A 32 28.83 -27.62 2.21
C ASN A 32 29.15 -29.08 1.84
N ARG A 33 28.14 -29.87 1.48
CA ARG A 33 28.31 -31.32 1.24
C ARG A 33 28.36 -31.74 -0.22
N SER A 34 28.02 -30.84 -1.14
CA SER A 34 28.04 -31.16 -2.57
C SER A 34 29.30 -30.64 -3.21
N ASN A 35 30.08 -31.53 -3.83
CA ASN A 35 31.20 -31.13 -4.70
C ASN A 35 30.71 -30.56 -6.05
N VAL A 36 29.40 -30.60 -6.30
CA VAL A 36 28.75 -30.08 -7.51
C VAL A 36 27.83 -28.92 -7.12
N PRO A 37 27.80 -27.81 -7.88
CA PRO A 37 26.87 -26.72 -7.62
C PRO A 37 25.40 -27.21 -7.60
N VAL A 38 24.68 -26.91 -6.52
CA VAL A 38 23.26 -27.30 -6.35
C VAL A 38 22.37 -26.08 -6.60
N THR A 39 21.47 -26.18 -7.57
CA THR A 39 20.42 -25.18 -7.79
C THR A 39 19.38 -25.27 -6.68
N LYS A 40 19.20 -24.18 -5.93
CA LYS A 40 18.23 -24.11 -4.83
C LYS A 40 17.05 -23.24 -5.23
N VAL A 41 15.85 -23.76 -5.03
CA VAL A 41 14.59 -23.04 -5.22
C VAL A 41 13.80 -23.16 -3.93
N VAL A 42 13.41 -22.02 -3.35
CA VAL A 42 12.71 -21.98 -2.06
C VAL A 42 11.24 -21.64 -2.30
N PHE A 43 10.35 -22.24 -1.52
CA PHE A 43 8.91 -21.99 -1.60
C PHE A 43 8.37 -21.49 -0.26
N GLY A 44 7.55 -20.44 -0.30
CA GLY A 44 6.87 -19.89 0.87
C GLY A 44 5.50 -19.33 0.52
N HIS A 45 4.73 -18.95 1.54
CA HIS A 45 3.37 -18.43 1.32
C HIS A 45 3.37 -16.93 1.03
N PHE A 46 4.03 -16.12 1.86
CA PHE A 46 3.99 -14.67 1.77
C PHE A 46 5.11 -14.14 0.87
N PRO A 47 4.84 -13.09 0.07
CA PRO A 47 5.90 -12.28 -0.50
C PRO A 47 6.79 -11.71 0.59
N MET A 48 8.03 -11.42 0.25
CA MET A 48 8.99 -10.83 1.18
C MET A 48 8.52 -9.46 1.68
N SER A 49 7.85 -8.68 0.84
CA SER A 49 7.23 -7.40 1.23
C SER A 49 6.12 -7.53 2.28
N PHE A 50 5.51 -8.72 2.40
CA PHE A 50 4.48 -9.08 3.38
C PHE A 50 4.99 -10.03 4.46
N THR A 51 6.31 -10.10 4.66
CA THR A 51 6.92 -10.83 5.78
C THR A 51 7.51 -9.83 6.77
N ALA A 52 7.13 -9.95 8.04
CA ALA A 52 7.66 -9.14 9.12
C ALA A 52 9.04 -9.65 9.56
N SER A 53 9.83 -8.76 10.16
CA SER A 53 11.11 -9.12 10.75
C SER A 53 10.91 -10.01 11.99
N SER A 54 11.86 -10.91 12.22
CA SER A 54 11.88 -11.75 13.43
C SER A 54 12.17 -10.95 14.69
N GLU A 55 12.16 -11.62 15.85
CA GLU A 55 12.35 -10.99 17.16
C GLU A 55 13.69 -10.25 17.29
N LYS A 56 14.75 -10.71 16.60
CA LYS A 56 16.06 -10.02 16.52
C LYS A 56 16.23 -9.17 15.27
N GLY A 57 15.18 -8.93 14.50
CA GLY A 57 15.22 -8.13 13.27
C GLY A 57 15.81 -8.88 12.06
N GLN A 58 15.94 -10.21 12.11
CA GLN A 58 16.37 -10.99 10.95
C GLN A 58 15.24 -11.18 9.95
N ARG A 59 15.60 -11.28 8.67
CA ARG A 59 14.68 -11.56 7.55
C ARG A 59 15.26 -12.62 6.61
N TYR A 60 14.41 -13.24 5.80
CA TYR A 60 14.82 -14.32 4.90
C TYR A 60 15.67 -13.86 3.71
N GLU A 61 15.50 -12.62 3.26
CA GLU A 61 16.18 -12.07 2.10
C GLU A 61 17.70 -12.20 2.24
N SER A 62 18.23 -11.88 3.43
CA SER A 62 19.68 -11.98 3.72
C SER A 62 20.17 -13.44 3.74
N VAL A 63 19.37 -14.36 4.27
CA VAL A 63 19.68 -15.80 4.28
C VAL A 63 19.68 -16.36 2.86
N PHE A 64 18.69 -15.99 2.06
CA PHE A 64 18.50 -16.48 0.69
C PHE A 64 19.61 -16.00 -0.23
N ALA A 65 19.99 -14.73 -0.12
CA ALA A 65 21.17 -14.21 -0.81
C ALA A 65 22.45 -14.91 -0.32
N ARG A 66 22.69 -15.01 1.00
CA ARG A 66 23.90 -15.67 1.52
C ARG A 66 24.05 -17.12 1.06
N GLN A 67 22.95 -17.84 0.86
CA GLN A 67 22.95 -19.23 0.41
C GLN A 67 22.85 -19.41 -1.12
N SER A 68 22.94 -18.31 -1.87
CA SER A 68 22.90 -18.25 -3.35
C SER A 68 21.75 -19.05 -3.95
N ILE A 69 20.53 -18.84 -3.44
CA ILE A 69 19.35 -19.48 -4.04
C ILE A 69 19.09 -18.91 -5.44
N SER A 70 18.55 -19.71 -6.33
CA SER A 70 18.19 -19.25 -7.67
C SER A 70 16.93 -18.39 -7.63
N ALA A 71 15.90 -18.89 -6.92
CA ALA A 71 14.64 -18.19 -6.76
C ALA A 71 13.86 -18.56 -5.49
N TYR A 72 13.06 -17.61 -5.03
CA TYR A 72 12.02 -17.76 -4.03
C TYR A 72 10.64 -17.66 -4.70
N LEU A 73 9.83 -18.70 -4.59
CA LEU A 73 8.46 -18.73 -5.06
C LEU A 73 7.54 -18.43 -3.89
N CYS A 74 6.70 -17.41 -4.04
CA CYS A 74 5.73 -16.98 -3.03
C CYS A 74 4.30 -17.00 -3.58
N GLY A 75 3.31 -16.68 -2.74
CA GLY A 75 1.91 -16.58 -3.14
C GLY A 75 1.22 -15.39 -2.46
N HIS A 76 0.09 -15.64 -1.80
CA HIS A 76 -0.70 -14.70 -0.99
C HIS A 76 -1.43 -13.57 -1.75
N LEU A 77 -0.88 -13.02 -2.83
CA LEU A 77 -1.52 -11.94 -3.60
C LEU A 77 -2.51 -12.47 -4.65
N HIS A 78 -2.44 -13.77 -4.96
CA HIS A 78 -3.35 -14.48 -5.85
C HIS A 78 -3.44 -13.85 -7.25
N ALA A 79 -2.34 -13.24 -7.74
CA ALA A 79 -2.31 -12.48 -8.99
C ALA A 79 -3.44 -11.43 -9.14
N LYS A 80 -4.00 -10.90 -8.03
CA LYS A 80 -5.09 -9.90 -8.06
C LYS A 80 -4.65 -8.55 -8.63
N VAL A 81 -3.35 -8.26 -8.58
CA VAL A 81 -2.76 -6.98 -8.97
C VAL A 81 -2.04 -7.13 -10.31
N SER A 82 -1.18 -8.14 -10.42
CA SER A 82 -0.48 -8.50 -11.65
C SER A 82 -0.25 -10.01 -11.66
N LYS A 83 -0.26 -10.61 -12.86
CA LYS A 83 0.14 -12.01 -13.08
C LYS A 83 1.65 -12.18 -13.21
N GLN A 84 2.36 -11.07 -13.36
CA GLN A 84 3.82 -11.00 -13.48
C GLN A 84 4.33 -10.10 -12.36
N LEU A 85 4.43 -10.65 -11.16
CA LEU A 85 5.06 -10.01 -10.00
C LEU A 85 6.38 -10.71 -9.74
N TRP A 86 7.45 -10.06 -10.21
CA TRP A 86 8.82 -10.53 -10.08
C TRP A 86 9.66 -9.44 -9.44
N ARG A 87 10.55 -9.83 -8.55
CA ARG A 87 11.50 -8.92 -7.92
C ARG A 87 12.87 -9.54 -7.93
N TYR A 88 13.85 -8.78 -8.40
CA TYR A 88 15.25 -9.15 -8.26
C TYR A 88 15.79 -8.58 -6.95
N HIS A 89 16.32 -9.44 -6.09
CA HIS A 89 16.95 -9.05 -4.84
C HIS A 89 18.46 -9.04 -5.04
N GLU A 90 19.10 -7.90 -4.79
CA GLU A 90 20.57 -7.77 -4.77
C GLU A 90 20.99 -7.34 -3.36
N ILE A 91 21.78 -8.16 -2.69
CA ILE A 91 22.23 -7.93 -1.32
C ILE A 91 23.76 -7.95 -1.32
N ARG A 92 24.34 -6.89 -0.74
CA ARG A 92 25.77 -6.86 -0.43
C ARG A 92 26.02 -7.66 0.83
N THR A 93 26.82 -8.71 0.72
CA THR A 93 27.25 -9.49 1.87
C THR A 93 28.43 -8.79 2.57
N ALA A 94 28.72 -9.19 3.81
CA ALA A 94 29.81 -8.62 4.61
C ALA A 94 31.21 -8.80 3.97
N GLU A 95 31.34 -9.72 3.04
CA GLU A 95 32.58 -10.03 2.31
C GLU A 95 32.69 -9.25 0.98
N ASP A 96 31.86 -8.21 0.77
CA ASP A 96 31.74 -7.43 -0.47
C ASP A 96 31.35 -8.25 -1.72
N HIS A 97 31.01 -9.54 -1.53
CA HIS A 97 30.35 -10.35 -2.54
C HIS A 97 28.90 -9.89 -2.70
N LYS A 98 28.56 -9.47 -3.92
CA LYS A 98 27.18 -9.26 -4.34
C LYS A 98 26.53 -10.61 -4.52
N SER A 99 25.47 -10.87 -3.77
CA SER A 99 24.63 -12.05 -3.99
C SER A 99 23.22 -11.63 -4.36
N SER A 100 22.58 -12.42 -5.20
CA SER A 100 21.27 -12.11 -5.72
C SER A 100 20.41 -13.35 -5.94
N PHE A 101 19.11 -13.12 -5.97
CA PHE A 101 18.13 -14.13 -6.28
C PHE A 101 16.84 -13.48 -6.82
N TRP A 102 16.02 -14.28 -7.49
CA TRP A 102 14.71 -13.84 -7.94
C TRP A 102 13.63 -14.19 -6.92
N GLU A 103 12.67 -13.30 -6.72
CA GLU A 103 11.40 -13.60 -6.08
C GLU A 103 10.29 -13.58 -7.14
N TRP A 104 9.47 -14.62 -7.16
CA TRP A 104 8.34 -14.72 -8.08
C TRP A 104 7.05 -15.05 -7.33
N GLU A 105 6.04 -14.19 -7.45
CA GLU A 105 4.71 -14.55 -7.00
C GLU A 105 4.10 -15.59 -7.94
N LEU A 106 3.47 -16.56 -7.32
CA LEU A 106 2.57 -17.51 -7.94
C LEU A 106 1.16 -16.99 -7.73
N GLY A 107 0.50 -16.72 -8.86
CA GLY A 107 -0.93 -16.47 -8.86
C GLY A 107 -1.71 -17.67 -8.34
N ASP A 108 -3.03 -17.63 -8.47
CA ASP A 108 -3.89 -18.61 -7.83
C ASP A 108 -4.62 -19.54 -8.81
N TRP A 109 -4.84 -20.77 -8.35
CA TRP A 109 -5.61 -21.73 -9.13
C TRP A 109 -7.13 -21.51 -9.05
N LYS A 110 -7.65 -21.01 -7.93
CA LYS A 110 -9.08 -20.97 -7.62
C LYS A 110 -9.83 -19.93 -8.47
N ASP A 111 -9.32 -18.70 -8.51
CA ASP A 111 -9.96 -17.53 -9.11
C ASP A 111 -9.27 -17.14 -10.43
N SER A 112 -7.93 -17.05 -10.46
CA SER A 112 -7.17 -16.62 -11.64
C SER A 112 -6.76 -17.76 -12.59
N ARG A 113 -6.94 -19.03 -12.17
CA ARG A 113 -6.61 -20.25 -12.93
C ARG A 113 -5.18 -20.25 -13.46
N LEU A 114 -4.26 -19.64 -12.71
CA LEU A 114 -2.86 -19.55 -13.09
C LEU A 114 -2.12 -20.82 -12.65
N ILE A 115 -1.33 -21.38 -13.56
CA ILE A 115 -0.34 -22.44 -13.25
C ILE A 115 1.02 -22.03 -13.77
N ARG A 116 2.08 -22.47 -13.07
CA ARG A 116 3.47 -22.30 -13.51
C ARG A 116 4.08 -23.66 -13.78
N ILE A 117 4.73 -23.81 -14.93
CA ILE A 117 5.64 -24.93 -15.20
C ILE A 117 7.06 -24.40 -15.03
N LEU A 118 7.80 -24.93 -14.07
CA LEU A 118 9.19 -24.57 -13.78
C LEU A 118 10.12 -25.71 -14.19
N ALA A 119 11.24 -25.38 -14.83
CA ALA A 119 12.28 -26.32 -15.23
C ALA A 119 13.65 -25.88 -14.75
N ILE A 120 14.45 -26.86 -14.33
CA ILE A 120 15.86 -26.71 -13.98
C ILE A 120 16.67 -27.49 -15.01
N ASP A 121 17.44 -26.79 -15.82
CA ASP A 121 18.27 -27.36 -16.90
C ASP A 121 19.70 -26.92 -16.69
N GLY A 122 20.50 -27.79 -16.04
CA GLY A 122 21.90 -27.52 -15.74
C GLY A 122 22.07 -26.12 -15.18
N GLY A 123 21.69 -25.88 -13.92
CA GLY A 123 21.88 -24.58 -13.28
C GLY A 123 20.89 -23.48 -13.70
N ALA A 124 20.36 -23.53 -14.92
CA ALA A 124 19.39 -22.56 -15.43
C ALA A 124 17.98 -22.87 -14.89
N VAL A 125 17.34 -21.86 -14.29
CA VAL A 125 15.96 -21.96 -13.80
C VAL A 125 15.06 -21.11 -14.67
N SER A 126 14.14 -21.79 -15.35
CA SER A 126 13.20 -21.19 -16.28
C SER A 126 11.77 -21.57 -15.92
N PHE A 127 10.81 -20.75 -16.34
CA PHE A 127 9.42 -21.06 -16.14
C PHE A 127 8.53 -20.48 -17.23
N ILE A 128 7.31 -20.99 -17.33
CA ILE A 128 6.20 -20.38 -18.08
C ILE A 128 4.94 -20.39 -17.23
N ASP A 129 4.11 -19.36 -17.40
CA ASP A 129 2.83 -19.22 -16.73
C ASP A 129 1.68 -19.42 -17.72
N HIS A 130 0.70 -20.25 -17.36
CA HIS A 130 -0.52 -20.46 -18.14
C HIS A 130 -1.75 -20.04 -17.35
N THR A 131 -2.67 -19.36 -18.04
CA THR A 131 -4.03 -19.14 -17.53
C THR A 131 -4.97 -20.18 -18.15
N LEU A 132 -5.36 -21.19 -17.37
CA LEU A 132 -6.24 -22.26 -17.82
C LEU A 132 -7.72 -21.84 -17.82
N LYS A 133 -8.13 -21.08 -18.85
CA LYS A 133 -9.56 -20.86 -19.13
C LYS A 133 -10.20 -22.03 -19.89
N GLN A 134 -9.37 -22.81 -20.60
CA GLN A 134 -9.74 -23.99 -21.38
C GLN A 134 -8.69 -25.09 -21.15
N ALA A 135 -8.79 -26.21 -21.87
CA ALA A 135 -7.78 -27.27 -21.83
C ALA A 135 -6.38 -26.71 -22.17
N LEU A 136 -5.34 -27.30 -21.57
CA LEU A 136 -3.95 -26.90 -21.81
C LEU A 136 -3.61 -27.16 -23.30
N GLU A 137 -3.48 -26.08 -24.06
CA GLU A 137 -2.91 -26.14 -25.41
C GLU A 137 -1.43 -26.52 -25.38
N THR A 138 -0.80 -26.64 -26.56
CA THR A 138 0.63 -26.91 -26.65
C THR A 138 1.43 -25.85 -25.89
N SER A 139 2.14 -26.29 -24.84
CA SER A 139 2.91 -25.43 -23.96
C SER A 139 4.39 -25.53 -24.29
N ILE A 140 5.04 -24.40 -24.55
CA ILE A 140 6.42 -24.32 -25.03
C ILE A 140 7.27 -23.63 -23.97
N LEU A 141 8.03 -24.42 -23.21
CA LEU A 141 8.95 -23.95 -22.18
C LEU A 141 10.38 -24.03 -22.71
N VAL A 142 10.95 -22.89 -23.09
CA VAL A 142 12.37 -22.82 -23.41
C VAL A 142 13.16 -22.86 -22.09
N THR A 143 13.97 -23.91 -21.90
CA THR A 143 14.76 -24.12 -20.68
C THR A 143 16.11 -23.43 -20.74
N TYR A 144 16.70 -23.36 -21.93
CA TYR A 144 17.93 -22.62 -22.18
C TYR A 144 17.97 -22.11 -23.63
N PRO A 145 18.47 -20.88 -23.90
CA PRO A 145 18.90 -19.86 -22.94
C PRO A 145 17.72 -19.24 -22.18
N THR A 146 17.94 -18.78 -20.94
CA THR A 146 16.90 -18.21 -20.06
C THR A 146 16.49 -16.79 -20.46
N ASP A 147 15.30 -16.35 -20.02
CA ASP A 147 14.87 -14.96 -20.19
C ASP A 147 15.75 -14.03 -19.32
N SER A 148 16.44 -13.08 -19.95
CA SER A 148 17.34 -12.15 -19.26
C SER A 148 16.63 -11.13 -18.36
N ARG A 149 15.29 -11.09 -18.37
CA ARG A 149 14.49 -10.13 -17.57
C ARG A 149 13.93 -10.70 -16.29
N SER A 150 13.87 -12.02 -16.14
CA SER A 150 13.07 -12.64 -15.07
C SER A 150 13.58 -13.98 -14.57
N MET A 151 14.57 -14.58 -15.24
CA MET A 151 15.06 -15.92 -14.94
C MET A 151 16.51 -15.85 -14.49
N ASN A 152 16.94 -16.92 -13.81
CA ASN A 152 18.28 -16.98 -13.24
C ASN A 152 19.05 -18.17 -13.78
N ILE A 153 20.36 -18.02 -13.82
CA ILE A 153 21.31 -19.10 -14.03
C ILE A 153 22.20 -19.10 -12.80
N LEU A 154 22.45 -20.29 -12.24
CA LEU A 154 23.33 -20.42 -11.09
C LEU A 154 24.69 -19.74 -11.37
N ASP A 155 24.98 -18.67 -10.63
CA ASP A 155 26.28 -18.01 -10.66
C ASP A 155 27.34 -18.99 -10.17
N SER A 156 28.13 -19.52 -11.09
CA SER A 156 29.44 -20.06 -10.73
C SER A 156 30.43 -19.53 -11.75
N GLU A 157 31.55 -19.01 -11.23
CA GLU A 157 32.70 -18.52 -11.99
C GLU A 157 33.23 -19.53 -13.02
N LYS A 158 32.77 -20.79 -12.96
CA LYS A 158 33.14 -21.91 -13.83
C LYS A 158 32.08 -22.31 -14.87
N TRP A 159 30.95 -21.62 -14.99
CA TRP A 159 29.97 -21.96 -16.04
C TRP A 159 30.49 -21.53 -17.41
N SER A 160 30.99 -22.52 -18.17
CA SER A 160 31.28 -22.38 -19.60
C SER A 160 30.01 -21.98 -20.34
N MET A 161 30.09 -20.98 -21.22
CA MET A 161 29.01 -20.58 -22.12
C MET A 161 28.45 -21.83 -22.82
N ARG A 162 27.17 -22.11 -22.58
CA ARG A 162 26.49 -23.27 -23.17
C ARG A 162 26.15 -22.96 -24.63
N ASN A 163 26.43 -23.94 -25.49
CA ASN A 163 26.23 -23.87 -26.94
C ASN A 163 25.04 -24.73 -27.39
N ASP A 164 23.97 -24.71 -26.62
CA ASP A 164 22.72 -25.40 -26.94
C ASP A 164 21.48 -24.51 -26.78
N ILE A 165 20.38 -24.98 -27.38
CA ILE A 165 19.02 -24.51 -27.15
C ILE A 165 18.22 -25.72 -26.71
N ASN A 166 17.54 -25.62 -25.57
CA ASN A 166 16.70 -26.67 -25.03
C ASN A 166 15.29 -26.16 -24.78
N VAL A 167 14.31 -26.98 -25.18
CA VAL A 167 12.89 -26.63 -25.12
C VAL A 167 12.07 -27.85 -24.70
N LEU A 168 11.20 -27.68 -23.72
CA LEU A 168 10.17 -28.64 -23.34
C LEU A 168 8.86 -28.25 -24.02
N ILE A 169 8.29 -29.17 -24.81
CA ILE A 169 7.02 -28.98 -25.50
C ILE A 169 6.01 -30.01 -25.00
N PHE A 170 5.01 -29.54 -24.27
CA PHE A 170 3.91 -30.36 -23.79
C PHE A 170 2.73 -30.20 -24.74
N SER A 171 2.31 -31.27 -25.41
CA SER A 171 1.16 -31.25 -26.32
C SER A 171 0.40 -32.56 -26.28
N HIS A 172 -0.91 -32.49 -26.53
CA HIS A 172 -1.74 -33.67 -26.82
C HIS A 172 -1.51 -34.22 -28.22
N GLN A 173 -0.98 -33.41 -29.14
CA GLN A 173 -0.73 -33.80 -30.52
C GLN A 173 0.73 -34.16 -30.75
N VAL A 174 0.98 -35.01 -31.75
CA VAL A 174 2.35 -35.37 -32.14
C VAL A 174 3.00 -34.18 -32.82
N ILE A 175 4.14 -33.74 -32.30
CA ILE A 175 4.88 -32.62 -32.85
C ILE A 175 5.75 -33.09 -34.03
N ARG A 176 5.64 -32.40 -35.18
CA ARG A 176 6.36 -32.73 -36.41
C ARG A 176 7.62 -31.92 -36.60
N ASN A 177 7.55 -30.61 -36.40
CA ASN A 177 8.68 -29.72 -36.62
C ASN A 177 8.75 -28.66 -35.51
N VAL A 178 9.97 -28.35 -35.10
CA VAL A 178 10.26 -27.33 -34.10
C VAL A 178 11.42 -26.49 -34.62
N SER A 179 11.24 -25.18 -34.69
CA SER A 179 12.32 -24.25 -35.03
C SER A 179 12.40 -23.12 -34.02
N ALA A 180 13.62 -22.75 -33.63
CA ALA A 180 13.88 -21.56 -32.84
C ALA A 180 14.36 -20.46 -33.77
N ARG A 181 13.76 -19.27 -33.68
CA ARG A 181 14.17 -18.09 -34.43
C ARG A 181 14.79 -17.08 -33.49
N VAL A 182 15.92 -16.54 -33.91
CA VAL A 182 16.62 -15.47 -33.20
C VAL A 182 16.37 -14.16 -33.91
N PHE A 183 16.02 -13.12 -33.15
CA PHE A 183 15.75 -11.77 -33.64
C PHE A 183 16.73 -10.77 -33.02
N ASP A 184 17.14 -9.74 -33.77
CA ASP A 184 17.97 -8.63 -33.27
C ASP A 184 17.13 -7.36 -33.08
N SER A 185 16.98 -6.90 -31.84
CA SER A 185 16.22 -5.70 -31.52
C SER A 185 16.85 -4.42 -32.10
N HIS A 186 18.16 -4.40 -32.34
CA HIS A 186 18.82 -3.27 -33.00
C HIS A 186 18.50 -3.18 -34.50
N SER A 187 18.04 -4.29 -35.08
CA SER A 187 17.65 -4.38 -36.49
C SER A 187 16.14 -4.49 -36.65
N GLU A 188 15.36 -3.77 -35.83
CA GLU A 188 13.89 -3.78 -35.84
C GLU A 188 13.30 -5.19 -35.70
N PHE A 189 13.92 -6.05 -34.88
CA PHE A 189 13.53 -7.44 -34.70
C PHE A 189 13.51 -8.25 -36.01
N LYS A 190 14.47 -8.02 -36.92
CA LYS A 190 14.70 -8.92 -38.06
C LYS A 190 15.24 -10.27 -37.58
N ILE A 191 14.82 -11.33 -38.27
CA ILE A 191 15.32 -12.69 -38.04
C ILE A 191 16.79 -12.74 -38.47
N VAL A 192 17.65 -13.15 -37.55
CA VAL A 192 19.08 -13.34 -37.76
C VAL A 192 19.40 -14.79 -38.10
N GLU A 193 18.76 -15.73 -37.40
CA GLU A 193 18.98 -17.16 -37.58
C GLU A 193 17.68 -17.93 -37.30
N GLU A 194 17.45 -19.01 -38.05
CA GLU A 194 16.42 -20.01 -37.77
C GLU A 194 17.08 -21.37 -37.61
N ILE A 195 16.89 -21.98 -36.44
CA ILE A 195 17.62 -23.18 -35.99
C ILE A 195 16.58 -24.30 -35.80
N PRO A 196 16.66 -25.41 -36.55
CA PRO A 196 15.76 -26.54 -36.35
C PRO A 196 16.15 -27.32 -35.07
N LEU A 197 15.15 -27.68 -34.26
CA LEU A 197 15.35 -28.48 -33.05
C LEU A 197 14.93 -29.92 -33.28
N GLN A 198 15.75 -30.84 -32.76
CA GLN A 198 15.52 -32.27 -32.87
C GLN A 198 14.99 -32.82 -31.54
N LEU A 199 14.08 -33.78 -31.64
CA LEU A 199 13.61 -34.52 -30.47
C LEU A 199 14.77 -35.35 -29.90
N VAL A 200 15.05 -35.18 -28.60
CA VAL A 200 16.12 -35.94 -27.94
C VAL A 200 15.70 -37.40 -27.79
N ALA A 201 16.39 -38.31 -28.48
CA ALA A 201 16.12 -39.74 -28.44
C ALA A 201 16.37 -40.30 -27.03
N SER A 202 15.41 -41.05 -26.49
CA SER A 202 15.52 -41.73 -25.20
C SER A 202 14.75 -43.04 -25.21
N THR A 203 15.18 -43.99 -24.38
CA THR A 203 14.54 -45.30 -24.18
C THR A 203 13.18 -45.21 -23.49
N VAL A 204 12.83 -44.05 -22.94
CA VAL A 204 11.55 -43.78 -22.29
C VAL A 204 10.58 -43.15 -23.30
N THR A 205 9.41 -43.76 -23.47
CA THR A 205 8.34 -43.27 -24.34
C THR A 205 7.86 -41.87 -23.92
N HIS A 206 7.73 -40.97 -24.89
CA HIS A 206 7.17 -39.61 -24.77
C HIS A 206 7.99 -38.60 -23.93
N ARG A 207 9.22 -38.28 -24.35
CA ARG A 207 9.92 -37.09 -23.83
C ARG A 207 9.51 -35.81 -24.57
N PRO A 208 9.19 -34.72 -23.87
CA PRO A 208 8.87 -33.44 -24.48
C PRO A 208 10.11 -32.58 -24.85
N LEU A 209 11.33 -33.13 -24.79
CA LEU A 209 12.57 -32.34 -24.90
C LEU A 209 13.09 -32.26 -26.33
N TYR A 210 13.19 -31.04 -26.83
CA TYR A 210 13.77 -30.67 -28.12
C TYR A 210 15.08 -29.93 -27.91
N HIS A 211 16.09 -30.29 -28.70
CA HIS A 211 17.46 -29.80 -28.57
C HIS A 211 18.02 -29.36 -29.92
N ALA A 212 18.79 -28.28 -29.91
CA ALA A 212 19.68 -27.91 -31.01
C ALA A 212 21.01 -27.42 -30.45
N LYS A 213 22.07 -27.61 -31.24
CA LYS A 213 23.34 -26.92 -31.04
C LYS A 213 23.33 -25.62 -31.82
N TRP A 214 23.97 -24.60 -31.27
CA TRP A 214 24.20 -23.31 -31.93
C TRP A 214 25.57 -22.75 -31.52
N ASN A 215 26.00 -21.67 -32.16
CA ASN A 215 27.18 -20.94 -31.73
C ASN A 215 26.77 -19.72 -30.88
N ALA A 216 26.78 -19.87 -29.56
CA ALA A 216 26.34 -18.82 -28.64
C ALA A 216 27.20 -17.56 -28.72
N GLU A 217 28.46 -17.68 -29.13
CA GLU A 217 29.40 -16.55 -29.31
C GLU A 217 28.89 -15.51 -30.32
N ASN A 218 28.11 -15.94 -31.33
CA ASN A 218 27.48 -15.04 -32.30
C ASN A 218 26.49 -14.04 -31.67
N TYR A 219 26.04 -14.34 -30.46
CA TYR A 219 24.99 -13.61 -29.75
C TYR A 219 25.51 -12.85 -28.53
N ARG A 220 26.83 -12.68 -28.39
CA ARG A 220 27.41 -11.80 -27.36
C ARG A 220 27.02 -10.34 -27.62
N SER A 221 26.68 -9.63 -26.55
CA SER A 221 26.32 -8.22 -26.64
C SER A 221 26.52 -7.50 -25.31
N SER A 222 26.83 -6.20 -25.37
CA SER A 222 26.79 -5.33 -24.19
C SER A 222 25.37 -5.24 -23.59
N SER A 223 24.32 -5.39 -24.40
CA SER A 223 22.93 -5.33 -23.95
C SER A 223 22.34 -6.72 -23.67
N ALA A 224 21.72 -6.88 -22.49
CA ALA A 224 21.03 -8.10 -22.09
C ALA A 224 19.72 -8.37 -22.88
N THR A 225 19.24 -7.39 -23.66
CA THR A 225 17.98 -7.48 -24.42
C THR A 225 18.17 -7.24 -25.91
N ARG A 226 19.40 -7.42 -26.42
CA ARG A 226 19.65 -7.29 -27.86
C ARG A 226 19.00 -8.43 -28.65
N TYR A 227 19.33 -9.66 -28.30
CA TYR A 227 18.85 -10.85 -29.00
C TYR A 227 17.62 -11.45 -28.32
N TRP A 228 16.67 -11.89 -29.14
CA TRP A 228 15.40 -12.45 -28.70
C TRP A 228 15.19 -13.81 -29.34
N LEU A 229 14.62 -14.74 -28.58
CA LEU A 229 14.31 -16.08 -29.03
C LEU A 229 12.79 -16.28 -29.07
N GLN A 230 12.30 -16.90 -30.13
CA GLN A 230 10.94 -17.42 -30.20
C GLN A 230 10.96 -18.81 -30.82
N VAL A 231 10.22 -19.74 -30.22
CA VAL A 231 10.13 -21.11 -30.72
C VAL A 231 8.80 -21.31 -31.43
N PHE A 232 8.87 -21.89 -32.62
CA PHE A 232 7.74 -22.24 -33.46
C PHE A 232 7.60 -23.75 -33.53
N VAL A 233 6.37 -24.22 -33.40
CA VAL A 233 6.01 -25.63 -33.34
C VAL A 233 4.94 -25.90 -34.39
N LEU A 234 5.14 -26.97 -35.16
CA LEU A 234 4.18 -27.50 -36.11
C LEU A 234 3.74 -28.89 -35.64
N ASP A 235 2.44 -29.06 -35.39
CA ASP A 235 1.88 -30.34 -34.97
C ASP A 235 1.50 -31.25 -36.14
N SER A 236 0.98 -32.44 -35.83
CA SER A 236 0.54 -33.43 -36.79
C SER A 236 -0.69 -33.03 -37.62
N HIS A 237 -1.48 -32.10 -37.11
CA HIS A 237 -2.66 -31.55 -37.79
C HIS A 237 -2.34 -30.31 -38.64
N GLY A 238 -1.09 -29.85 -38.63
CA GLY A 238 -0.64 -28.66 -39.36
C GLY A 238 -0.87 -27.34 -38.61
N LEU A 239 -1.27 -27.39 -37.33
CA LEU A 239 -1.41 -26.22 -36.48
C LEU A 239 -0.01 -25.68 -36.13
N LYS A 240 0.17 -24.37 -36.34
CA LYS A 240 1.39 -23.64 -36.00
C LYS A 240 1.17 -22.88 -34.70
N ILE A 241 2.01 -23.16 -33.71
CA ILE A 241 1.97 -22.56 -32.37
C ILE A 241 3.34 -21.96 -32.09
N SER A 242 3.39 -20.79 -31.46
CA SER A 242 4.65 -20.15 -31.11
C SER A 242 4.71 -19.80 -29.62
N SER A 243 5.91 -19.85 -29.05
CA SER A 243 6.15 -19.35 -27.70
C SER A 243 6.02 -17.82 -27.65
N GLU A 244 6.00 -17.26 -26.43
CA GLU A 244 6.30 -15.85 -26.25
C GLU A 244 7.71 -15.55 -26.79
N GLN A 245 7.86 -14.41 -27.45
CA GLN A 245 9.17 -13.89 -27.86
C GLN A 245 9.85 -13.27 -26.64
N ARG A 246 11.04 -13.75 -26.28
CA ARG A 246 11.73 -13.32 -25.05
C ARG A 246 13.21 -13.00 -25.30
N PRO A 247 13.80 -12.00 -24.61
CA PRO A 247 15.21 -11.70 -24.74
C PRO A 247 16.04 -12.76 -24.03
N PHE A 248 17.29 -12.93 -24.46
CA PHE A 248 18.26 -13.75 -23.76
C PHE A 248 19.63 -13.09 -23.77
N SER A 249 20.45 -13.49 -22.80
CA SER A 249 21.88 -13.18 -22.79
C SER A 249 22.67 -14.47 -22.60
N VAL A 250 23.52 -14.78 -23.58
CA VAL A 250 24.43 -15.92 -23.51
C VAL A 250 25.52 -15.74 -22.44
N GLU A 251 25.73 -14.50 -21.99
CA GLU A 251 26.70 -14.12 -20.94
C GLU A 251 26.05 -14.03 -19.55
N GLY A 252 24.76 -14.37 -19.41
CA GLY A 252 24.03 -14.28 -18.14
C GLY A 252 23.73 -12.85 -17.69
N LYS A 253 23.88 -11.84 -18.57
CA LYS A 253 23.54 -10.45 -18.24
C LYS A 253 22.03 -10.33 -18.05
N MET A 254 21.63 -9.57 -17.04
CA MET A 254 20.22 -9.31 -16.72
C MET A 254 19.79 -7.90 -17.12
N ALA A 255 18.54 -7.78 -17.56
CA ALA A 255 17.86 -6.51 -17.77
C ALA A 255 16.63 -6.46 -16.88
N ILE A 256 16.77 -5.88 -15.69
CA ILE A 256 15.68 -5.78 -14.72
C ILE A 256 14.61 -4.84 -15.30
N PRO A 257 13.40 -5.34 -15.59
CA PRO A 257 12.33 -4.50 -16.12
C PRO A 257 11.86 -3.50 -15.07
N THR A 258 11.42 -2.33 -15.50
CA THR A 258 10.80 -1.36 -14.60
C THR A 258 9.40 -1.82 -14.21
N SER A 259 9.17 -1.98 -12.90
CA SER A 259 7.86 -2.33 -12.35
C SER A 259 6.87 -1.18 -12.53
N PRO A 260 5.60 -1.44 -12.92
CA PRO A 260 4.52 -0.48 -12.73
C PRO A 260 4.46 -0.04 -11.27
N TRP A 261 4.09 1.23 -11.01
CA TRP A 261 4.13 1.80 -9.67
C TRP A 261 3.32 1.00 -8.63
N THR A 262 2.22 0.35 -9.06
CA THR A 262 1.41 -0.54 -8.20
C THR A 262 2.17 -1.79 -7.78
N ASN A 263 2.92 -2.40 -8.70
CA ASN A 263 3.71 -3.60 -8.44
C ASN A 263 4.88 -3.25 -7.53
N TYR A 264 5.52 -2.11 -7.77
CA TYR A 264 6.55 -1.55 -6.90
C TYR A 264 6.03 -1.37 -5.46
N LEU A 265 4.89 -0.68 -5.31
CA LEU A 265 4.30 -0.42 -3.98
C LEU A 265 3.97 -1.71 -3.22
N LEU A 266 3.53 -2.77 -3.91
CA LEU A 266 3.11 -4.00 -3.25
C LEU A 266 4.24 -4.98 -3.00
N PHE A 267 5.17 -5.10 -3.95
CA PHE A 267 6.14 -6.19 -3.99
C PHE A 267 7.57 -5.73 -3.64
N GLU A 268 7.88 -4.44 -3.83
CA GLU A 268 9.20 -3.88 -3.56
C GLU A 268 9.28 -3.12 -2.23
N VAL A 269 8.23 -2.37 -1.89
CA VAL A 269 8.16 -1.64 -0.61
C VAL A 269 8.04 -2.62 0.56
N GLN A 270 8.90 -2.45 1.56
CA GLN A 270 8.77 -3.14 2.85
C GLN A 270 7.66 -2.48 3.67
N TRP A 271 6.52 -3.15 3.74
CA TRP A 271 5.33 -2.61 4.40
C TRP A 271 5.47 -2.47 5.91
N GLU A 272 6.37 -3.24 6.54
CA GLU A 272 6.74 -3.08 7.95
C GLU A 272 7.26 -1.67 8.24
N ASP A 273 8.24 -1.20 7.44
CA ASP A 273 8.81 0.14 7.58
C ASP A 273 7.82 1.22 7.14
N MET A 274 7.15 1.01 6.00
CA MET A 274 6.15 1.94 5.48
C MET A 274 5.02 2.15 6.50
N TYR A 275 4.58 1.10 7.18
CA TYR A 275 3.57 1.19 8.23
C TYR A 275 4.01 2.16 9.32
N GLN A 276 5.24 2.03 9.83
CA GLN A 276 5.77 2.90 10.87
C GLN A 276 5.76 4.37 10.43
N VAL A 277 6.24 4.65 9.22
CA VAL A 277 6.28 6.01 8.67
C VAL A 277 4.86 6.59 8.57
N LEU A 278 3.91 5.84 8.02
CA LEU A 278 2.52 6.28 7.86
C LEU A 278 1.82 6.46 9.20
N LEU A 279 2.04 5.55 10.14
CA LEU A 279 1.48 5.60 11.48
C LEU A 279 1.95 6.84 12.24
N TRP A 280 3.26 7.03 12.36
CA TRP A 280 3.84 8.13 13.13
C TRP A 280 3.61 9.48 12.45
N SER A 281 3.64 9.54 11.12
CA SER A 281 3.29 10.77 10.40
C SER A 281 1.83 11.18 10.62
N ASN A 282 0.88 10.23 10.61
CA ASN A 282 -0.52 10.52 10.91
C ASN A 282 -0.72 10.98 12.36
N LEU A 283 -0.09 10.30 13.33
CA LEU A 283 -0.17 10.68 14.73
C LEU A 283 0.44 12.06 14.97
N ALA A 284 1.62 12.33 14.41
CA ALA A 284 2.25 13.64 14.47
C ALA A 284 1.37 14.72 13.85
N PHE A 285 0.78 14.47 12.67
CA PHE A 285 -0.17 15.37 12.02
C PHE A 285 -1.39 15.64 12.91
N THR A 286 -1.97 14.60 13.51
CA THR A 286 -3.14 14.70 14.39
C THR A 286 -2.83 15.51 15.66
N ILE A 287 -1.68 15.28 16.29
CA ILE A 287 -1.21 16.05 17.44
C ILE A 287 -1.01 17.51 17.04
N VAL A 288 -0.32 17.77 15.93
CA VAL A 288 -0.11 19.11 15.39
C VAL A 288 -1.45 19.83 15.13
N LEU A 289 -2.42 19.13 14.53
CA LEU A 289 -3.76 19.63 14.24
C LEU A 289 -4.56 20.02 15.51
N LEU A 290 -4.32 19.33 16.63
CA LEU A 290 -4.98 19.61 17.91
C LEU A 290 -4.28 20.73 18.70
N PHE A 291 -2.94 20.75 18.75
CA PHE A 291 -2.19 21.61 19.67
C PHE A 291 -1.77 22.95 19.05
N ILE A 292 -1.29 22.98 17.80
CA ILE A 292 -0.82 24.24 17.18
C ILE A 292 -1.95 25.29 17.14
N PRO A 293 -3.18 24.99 16.68
CA PRO A 293 -4.22 26.00 16.62
C PRO A 293 -4.66 26.47 18.01
N LYS A 294 -4.59 25.59 19.02
CA LYS A 294 -4.91 25.94 20.41
C LYS A 294 -3.90 26.92 20.99
N LEU A 295 -2.62 26.69 20.72
CA LEU A 295 -1.53 27.58 21.13
C LEU A 295 -1.65 28.95 20.44
N LEU A 296 -1.88 28.95 19.12
CA LEU A 296 -2.15 30.18 18.36
C LEU A 296 -3.35 30.94 18.91
N TYR A 297 -4.46 30.23 19.19
CA TYR A 297 -5.65 30.82 19.81
C TYR A 297 -5.33 31.50 21.15
N HIS A 298 -4.51 30.86 22.00
CA HIS A 298 -4.10 31.45 23.28
C HIS A 298 -3.29 32.74 23.10
N PHE A 299 -2.28 32.75 22.22
CA PHE A 299 -1.45 33.93 21.96
C PHE A 299 -2.23 35.08 21.31
N VAL A 300 -3.02 34.79 20.28
CA VAL A 300 -3.81 35.81 19.57
C VAL A 300 -4.90 36.40 20.46
N ARG A 301 -5.51 35.61 21.35
CA ARG A 301 -6.50 36.10 22.33
C ARG A 301 -5.87 37.01 23.39
N ARG A 302 -4.61 36.79 23.78
CA ARG A 302 -3.90 37.60 24.78
C ARG A 302 -3.63 39.01 24.26
N SER A 303 -3.37 39.16 22.96
CA SER A 303 -3.46 40.46 22.31
C SER A 303 -4.94 40.84 22.19
N SER A 304 -5.34 42.05 22.57
CA SER A 304 -6.72 42.58 22.45
C SER A 304 -7.20 42.78 20.99
N SER A 305 -6.71 41.93 20.08
CA SER A 305 -6.80 42.04 18.62
C SER A 305 -7.53 40.85 17.96
N TYR A 306 -7.89 39.78 18.68
CA TYR A 306 -8.54 38.61 18.08
C TYR A 306 -9.84 38.95 17.33
N GLN A 307 -10.75 39.73 17.94
CA GLN A 307 -12.00 40.13 17.27
C GLN A 307 -11.74 41.04 16.06
N ARG A 308 -10.78 41.96 16.16
CA ARG A 308 -10.37 42.85 15.05
C ARG A 308 -9.72 42.06 13.91
N TRP A 309 -8.86 41.09 14.24
CA TRP A 309 -8.20 40.21 13.31
C TRP A 309 -9.19 39.27 12.61
N ALA A 310 -10.09 38.61 13.35
CA ALA A 310 -11.14 37.75 12.79
C ALA A 310 -12.08 38.54 11.87
N LEU A 311 -12.51 39.74 12.28
CA LEU A 311 -13.32 40.62 11.43
C LEU A 311 -12.57 41.06 10.16
N SER A 312 -11.25 41.32 10.26
CA SER A 312 -10.42 41.68 9.10
C SER A 312 -10.21 40.53 8.10
N ILE A 313 -10.30 39.28 8.57
CA ILE A 313 -10.25 38.10 7.71
C ILE A 313 -11.59 37.91 6.99
N LEU A 314 -12.70 38.05 7.72
CA LEU A 314 -14.05 37.91 7.14
C LEU A 314 -14.46 39.07 6.22
N SER A 315 -13.85 40.26 6.33
CA SER A 315 -14.21 41.46 5.55
C SER A 315 -13.40 41.65 4.27
N SER A 316 -12.30 40.93 4.08
CA SER A 316 -11.42 41.12 2.91
C SER A 316 -11.77 40.13 1.79
N PRO A 317 -11.86 40.56 0.51
CA PRO A 317 -12.00 39.64 -0.61
C PRO A 317 -10.85 38.63 -0.58
N ILE A 318 -11.17 37.35 -0.88
CA ILE A 318 -10.24 36.21 -0.95
C ILE A 318 -8.97 36.51 -1.77
N GLN A 319 -9.03 37.52 -2.65
CA GLN A 319 -7.97 37.89 -3.59
C GLN A 319 -6.84 38.75 -3.00
N GLN A 320 -6.95 39.34 -1.80
CA GLN A 320 -5.88 40.19 -1.22
C GLN A 320 -5.20 39.65 0.05
N ARG A 321 -5.71 38.59 0.69
CA ARG A 321 -5.00 37.90 1.78
C ARG A 321 -4.75 36.43 1.43
N LYS A 322 -3.53 35.96 1.68
CA LYS A 322 -3.09 34.58 1.42
C LYS A 322 -4.07 33.59 2.09
N ALA A 323 -4.54 32.57 1.37
CA ALA A 323 -5.45 31.52 1.84
C ALA A 323 -5.06 30.90 3.21
N TYR A 324 -3.77 30.94 3.52
CA TYR A 324 -3.21 30.63 4.84
C TYR A 324 -3.92 31.32 6.02
N PHE A 325 -4.33 32.60 5.90
CA PHE A 325 -5.03 33.29 7.00
C PHE A 325 -6.42 32.71 7.29
N TRP A 326 -7.13 32.28 6.24
CA TRP A 326 -8.41 31.59 6.38
C TRP A 326 -8.24 30.21 7.00
N LEU A 327 -7.19 29.49 6.60
CA LEU A 327 -6.82 28.20 7.20
C LEU A 327 -6.50 28.35 8.70
N VAL A 328 -5.65 29.31 9.08
CA VAL A 328 -5.31 29.57 10.49
C VAL A 328 -6.56 29.94 11.29
N TRP A 329 -7.44 30.78 10.74
CA TRP A 329 -8.69 31.14 11.41
C TRP A 329 -9.62 29.92 11.60
N PHE A 330 -9.82 29.11 10.55
CA PHE A 330 -10.59 27.87 10.61
C PHE A 330 -10.08 26.94 11.71
N LEU A 331 -8.77 26.72 11.75
CA LEU A 331 -8.13 25.85 12.73
C LEU A 331 -8.30 26.39 14.16
N MET A 332 -8.13 27.71 14.37
CA MET A 332 -8.32 28.33 15.67
C MET A 332 -9.77 28.20 16.15
N GLU A 333 -10.74 28.42 15.26
CA GLU A 333 -12.16 28.37 15.59
C GLU A 333 -12.60 26.96 16.01
N GLY A 334 -12.07 25.93 15.35
CA GLY A 334 -12.28 24.54 15.73
C GLY A 334 -11.82 24.19 17.15
N THR A 335 -10.79 24.87 17.66
CA THR A 335 -10.27 24.66 19.03
C THR A 335 -10.92 25.53 20.11
N ARG A 336 -11.90 26.37 19.72
CA ARG A 336 -12.55 27.32 20.63
C ARG A 336 -13.33 26.60 21.73
N SER A 337 -14.02 25.53 21.39
CA SER A 337 -14.80 24.74 22.34
C SER A 337 -13.87 23.90 23.22
N LYS A 338 -13.69 24.33 24.48
CA LYS A 338 -12.91 23.59 25.48
C LYS A 338 -13.35 22.13 25.63
N PRO A 339 -14.64 21.80 25.84
CA PRO A 339 -15.06 20.41 26.07
C PRO A 339 -14.76 19.50 24.87
N PHE A 340 -15.02 19.96 23.64
CA PHE A 340 -14.71 19.18 22.44
C PHE A 340 -13.21 19.00 22.23
N TRP A 341 -12.43 20.07 22.42
CA TRP A 341 -10.97 19.97 22.31
C TRP A 341 -10.39 18.96 23.32
N PHE A 342 -10.80 19.04 24.60
CA PHE A 342 -10.38 18.06 25.61
C PHE A 342 -10.84 16.65 25.27
N SER A 343 -12.07 16.48 24.77
CA SER A 343 -12.58 15.17 24.35
C SER A 343 -11.76 14.57 23.21
N MET A 344 -11.38 15.36 22.21
CA MET A 344 -10.52 14.93 21.11
C MET A 344 -9.10 14.59 21.57
N VAL A 345 -8.53 15.38 22.50
CA VAL A 345 -7.20 15.10 23.07
C VAL A 345 -7.21 13.80 23.89
N ILE A 346 -8.19 13.61 24.78
CA ILE A 346 -8.35 12.38 25.57
C ILE A 346 -8.54 11.18 24.64
N TYR A 347 -9.33 11.34 23.58
CA TYR A 347 -9.54 10.29 22.59
C TYR A 347 -8.25 9.90 21.87
N VAL A 348 -7.45 10.86 21.41
CA VAL A 348 -6.15 10.58 20.76
C VAL A 348 -5.16 9.94 21.74
N LEU A 349 -5.11 10.40 23.00
CA LEU A 349 -4.28 9.79 24.04
C LEU A 349 -4.70 8.33 24.31
N TRP A 350 -6.00 8.05 24.32
CA TRP A 350 -6.51 6.69 24.42
C TRP A 350 -6.01 5.82 23.28
N LEU A 351 -6.10 6.29 22.03
CA LEU A 351 -5.63 5.52 20.86
C LEU A 351 -4.11 5.26 20.89
N ILE A 352 -3.33 6.02 21.65
CA ILE A 352 -1.88 5.80 21.78
C ILE A 352 -1.58 4.77 22.86
N GLU A 353 -2.19 4.91 24.03
CA GLU A 353 -1.78 4.15 25.24
C GLU A 353 -2.66 2.92 25.51
N MET A 354 -3.95 2.98 25.18
CA MET A 354 -4.96 2.03 25.61
C MET A 354 -5.39 1.10 24.46
N PRO A 355 -6.05 -0.04 24.76
CA PRO A 355 -6.65 -0.89 23.74
C PRO A 355 -7.65 -0.10 22.89
N TRP A 356 -7.55 -0.27 21.58
CA TRP A 356 -8.50 0.28 20.61
C TRP A 356 -9.82 -0.46 20.67
N PHE A 357 -9.73 -1.80 20.67
CA PHE A 357 -10.87 -2.68 20.75
C PHE A 357 -10.48 -4.08 21.24
N TRP A 358 -11.51 -4.86 21.56
CA TRP A 358 -11.41 -6.26 21.94
C TRP A 358 -12.02 -7.14 20.86
N GLY A 359 -11.47 -8.34 20.68
CA GLY A 359 -11.98 -9.26 19.68
C GLY A 359 -11.34 -10.64 19.71
N HIS A 360 -12.00 -11.59 19.07
CA HIS A 360 -11.52 -12.96 18.92
C HIS A 360 -10.48 -13.04 17.80
N ALA A 361 -9.22 -12.76 18.14
CA ALA A 361 -8.13 -12.59 17.18
C ALA A 361 -7.67 -13.89 16.50
N THR A 362 -7.80 -15.05 17.15
CA THR A 362 -7.19 -16.32 16.71
C THR A 362 -8.20 -17.36 16.21
N SER A 363 -9.37 -17.47 16.85
CA SER A 363 -10.46 -18.38 16.44
C SER A 363 -11.82 -17.78 16.74
N GLU A 364 -12.91 -18.28 16.12
CA GLU A 364 -14.27 -17.70 16.28
C GLU A 364 -14.77 -17.64 17.71
N ASN A 365 -14.49 -18.68 18.49
CA ASN A 365 -14.86 -18.79 19.91
C ASN A 365 -13.60 -18.79 20.80
N GLY A 366 -12.51 -18.18 20.32
CA GLY A 366 -11.25 -18.09 21.04
C GLY A 366 -11.31 -17.10 22.20
N GLU A 367 -10.21 -16.97 22.93
CA GLU A 367 -10.12 -15.96 23.98
C GLU A 367 -10.18 -14.54 23.39
N ILE A 368 -10.72 -13.61 24.17
CA ILE A 368 -10.80 -12.21 23.78
C ILE A 368 -9.39 -11.62 23.88
N ALA A 369 -8.84 -11.23 22.73
CA ALA A 369 -7.57 -10.52 22.64
C ALA A 369 -7.81 -9.00 22.64
N GLN A 370 -6.77 -8.27 23.03
CA GLN A 370 -6.79 -6.81 23.08
C GLN A 370 -5.96 -6.25 21.93
N MET A 371 -6.53 -5.31 21.19
CA MET A 371 -5.87 -4.71 20.04
C MET A 371 -5.30 -3.34 20.43
N TYR A 372 -3.97 -3.18 20.36
CA TYR A 372 -3.25 -1.92 20.61
C TYR A 372 -2.69 -1.35 19.32
N LEU A 373 -2.27 -0.08 19.35
CA LEU A 373 -1.53 0.56 18.25
C LEU A 373 -0.28 -0.26 17.81
N SER A 374 0.35 -0.92 18.78
CA SER A 374 1.56 -1.74 18.60
C SER A 374 1.28 -3.18 18.17
N GLY A 375 0.03 -3.62 18.17
CA GLY A 375 -0.34 -4.98 17.81
C GLY A 375 -1.37 -5.63 18.73
N TRP A 376 -1.65 -6.90 18.47
CA TRP A 376 -2.52 -7.75 19.26
C TRP A 376 -1.78 -8.27 20.49
N SER A 377 -2.41 -8.10 21.66
CA SER A 377 -2.04 -8.78 22.89
C SER A 377 -3.01 -9.93 23.11
N VAL A 378 -2.51 -11.16 22.98
CA VAL A 378 -3.26 -12.40 23.17
C VAL A 378 -2.87 -13.01 24.52
N PRO A 379 -3.83 -13.35 25.39
CA PRO A 379 -3.53 -14.11 26.60
C PRO A 379 -2.95 -15.48 26.21
N VAL A 380 -1.76 -15.82 26.71
CA VAL A 380 -1.13 -17.13 26.52
C VAL A 380 -1.10 -17.83 27.87
N HIS A 381 -1.69 -19.02 27.94
CA HIS A 381 -1.88 -19.77 29.19
C HIS A 381 -0.62 -20.49 29.69
N ASP A 382 0.44 -20.59 28.88
CA ASP A 382 1.73 -21.18 29.29
C ASP A 382 2.77 -20.08 29.61
N GLY A 383 2.90 -19.77 30.90
CA GLY A 383 4.10 -19.11 31.45
C GLY A 383 4.07 -17.58 31.58
N GLY A 384 3.29 -17.06 32.54
CA GLY A 384 3.63 -15.92 33.42
C GLY A 384 3.82 -14.51 32.83
N LEU A 385 4.01 -14.32 31.53
CA LEU A 385 4.01 -13.01 30.88
C LEU A 385 2.87 -12.98 29.86
N MET A 386 2.01 -11.95 29.93
CA MET A 386 1.14 -11.58 28.80
C MET A 386 2.02 -11.59 27.54
N GLY A 387 1.67 -12.46 26.59
CA GLY A 387 2.45 -12.65 25.38
C GLY A 387 2.76 -11.32 24.73
N ASN A 388 4.05 -11.12 24.40
CA ASN A 388 4.60 -9.96 23.72
C ASN A 388 3.61 -9.41 22.69
N LYS A 389 3.53 -8.07 22.58
CA LYS A 389 2.85 -7.34 21.50
C LYS A 389 3.40 -7.82 20.16
N LEU A 390 2.88 -8.94 19.68
CA LEU A 390 3.10 -9.42 18.34
C LEU A 390 2.27 -8.52 17.43
N SER A 391 2.56 -8.54 16.14
CA SER A 391 1.67 -7.99 15.12
C SER A 391 1.92 -6.50 14.79
N ASN A 392 3.19 -6.15 14.58
CA ASN A 392 3.56 -5.10 13.64
C ASN A 392 4.15 -5.78 12.39
N PRO A 393 3.66 -5.50 11.16
CA PRO A 393 2.66 -4.50 10.75
C PRO A 393 1.22 -5.03 10.57
N ASP A 394 0.85 -6.18 11.13
CA ASP A 394 -0.45 -6.88 10.95
C ASP A 394 -1.69 -6.00 11.04
N VAL A 395 -1.61 -5.00 11.90
CA VAL A 395 -2.72 -4.14 12.23
C VAL A 395 -2.86 -2.97 11.28
N LEU A 396 -1.91 -2.79 10.34
CA LEU A 396 -1.89 -1.74 9.33
C LEU A 396 -3.23 -1.59 8.62
N VAL A 397 -3.86 -2.71 8.24
CA VAL A 397 -5.15 -2.73 7.52
C VAL A 397 -6.34 -2.30 8.37
N ILE A 398 -6.14 -2.14 9.68
CA ILE A 398 -7.14 -1.68 10.63
C ILE A 398 -6.79 -0.25 11.07
N THR A 399 -5.56 -0.05 11.55
CA THR A 399 -5.10 1.21 12.16
C THR A 399 -5.02 2.34 11.14
N LEU A 400 -4.36 2.14 9.99
CA LEU A 400 -4.22 3.22 9.00
C LEU A 400 -5.58 3.66 8.43
N PRO A 401 -6.47 2.77 7.94
CA PRO A 401 -7.78 3.20 7.47
C PRO A 401 -8.59 3.92 8.54
N PHE A 402 -8.54 3.47 9.80
CA PHE A 402 -9.25 4.15 10.88
C PHE A 402 -8.69 5.55 11.17
N LEU A 403 -7.37 5.71 11.24
CA LEU A 403 -6.75 7.02 11.48
C LEU A 403 -7.03 8.01 10.34
N TYR A 404 -6.82 7.59 9.09
CA TYR A 404 -6.92 8.46 7.92
C TYR A 404 -8.37 8.70 7.47
N LEU A 405 -9.27 7.72 7.60
CA LEU A 405 -10.64 7.82 7.09
C LEU A 405 -11.68 8.14 8.19
N VAL A 406 -11.32 8.00 9.47
CA VAL A 406 -12.24 8.28 10.58
C VAL A 406 -11.68 9.37 11.49
N VAL A 407 -10.55 9.14 12.16
CA VAL A 407 -10.05 10.04 13.23
C VAL A 407 -9.75 11.45 12.70
N VAL A 408 -8.92 11.56 11.66
CA VAL A 408 -8.56 12.87 11.08
C VAL A 408 -9.80 13.58 10.49
N PRO A 409 -10.63 12.93 9.65
CA PRO A 409 -11.86 13.55 9.14
C PRO A 409 -12.83 14.00 10.24
N VAL A 410 -13.01 13.24 11.31
CA VAL A 410 -13.87 13.63 12.45
C VAL A 410 -13.37 14.94 13.07
N ILE A 411 -12.06 15.07 13.32
CA ILE A 411 -11.48 16.30 13.88
C ILE A 411 -11.71 17.49 12.93
N VAL A 412 -11.42 17.31 11.63
CA VAL A 412 -11.58 18.36 10.62
C VAL A 412 -13.04 18.79 10.45
N LEU A 413 -13.99 17.85 10.48
CA LEU A 413 -15.42 18.14 10.36
C LEU A 413 -15.96 18.85 11.60
N ILE A 414 -15.52 18.46 12.79
CA ILE A 414 -15.84 19.19 14.03
C ILE A 414 -15.34 20.64 13.92
N TYR A 415 -14.10 20.84 13.46
CA TYR A 415 -13.57 22.18 13.24
C TYR A 415 -14.41 22.96 12.23
N GLY A 416 -14.86 22.33 11.15
CA GLY A 416 -15.75 22.93 10.16
C GLY A 416 -17.11 23.35 10.71
N LEU A 417 -17.73 22.53 11.55
CA LEU A 417 -19.01 22.85 12.19
C LEU A 417 -18.88 24.04 13.15
N PHE A 418 -17.79 24.12 13.92
CA PHE A 418 -17.54 25.27 14.81
C PHE A 418 -17.15 26.53 14.03
N ALA A 419 -16.35 26.41 12.98
CA ALA A 419 -15.99 27.52 12.11
C ALA A 419 -17.23 28.12 11.43
N GLU A 420 -18.09 27.28 10.86
CA GLU A 420 -19.33 27.69 10.22
C GLU A 420 -20.26 28.42 11.20
N ASN A 421 -20.51 27.84 12.38
CA ASN A 421 -21.33 28.47 13.42
C ASN A 421 -20.82 29.87 13.80
N SER A 422 -19.51 30.04 13.91
CA SER A 422 -18.90 31.34 14.24
C SER A 422 -19.00 32.37 13.11
N ILE A 423 -19.00 31.95 11.84
CA ILE A 423 -19.31 32.85 10.71
C ILE A 423 -20.75 33.35 10.84
N VAL A 424 -21.70 32.45 11.12
CA VAL A 424 -23.12 32.82 11.26
C VAL A 424 -23.32 33.77 12.43
N PHE A 425 -22.74 33.49 13.59
CA PHE A 425 -22.81 34.35 14.76
C PHE A 425 -22.26 35.77 14.49
N LEU A 426 -21.10 35.87 13.82
CA LEU A 426 -20.51 37.17 13.46
C LEU A 426 -21.38 37.95 12.48
N ARG A 427 -22.05 37.27 11.55
CA ARG A 427 -23.01 37.88 10.61
C ARG A 427 -24.25 38.39 11.31
N HIS A 428 -24.82 37.61 12.25
CA HIS A 428 -26.01 38.03 12.98
C HIS A 428 -25.72 39.27 13.85
N ARG A 429 -24.58 39.27 14.56
CA ARG A 429 -24.13 40.45 15.32
C ARG A 429 -23.95 41.69 14.45
N ARG A 430 -23.40 41.54 13.23
CA ARG A 430 -23.26 42.66 12.28
C ARG A 430 -24.62 43.22 11.85
N ARG A 431 -25.61 42.36 11.59
CA ARG A 431 -26.98 42.76 11.22
C ARG A 431 -27.69 43.52 12.35
N ILE A 432 -27.54 43.07 13.60
CA ILE A 432 -28.11 43.74 14.78
C ILE A 432 -27.48 45.12 14.94
N VAL A 433 -26.16 45.24 14.84
CA VAL A 433 -25.47 46.54 14.93
C VAL A 433 -25.90 47.48 13.81
N SER A 434 -25.99 47.02 12.56
CA SER A 434 -26.47 47.86 11.45
C SER A 434 -27.94 48.28 11.61
N SER A 435 -28.79 47.42 12.20
CA SER A 435 -30.19 47.73 12.46
C SER A 435 -30.38 48.71 13.63
N ALA A 436 -29.52 48.63 14.65
CA ALA A 436 -29.51 49.57 15.76
C ALA A 436 -28.99 50.95 15.33
N ASP A 437 -27.95 50.99 14.48
CA ASP A 437 -27.44 52.23 13.89
C ASP A 437 -28.46 52.89 12.96
N SER A 438 -29.25 52.11 12.20
CA SER A 438 -30.34 52.68 11.37
C SER A 438 -31.51 53.20 12.20
N ALA A 439 -31.81 52.59 13.36
CA ALA A 439 -32.84 53.05 14.27
C ALA A 439 -32.42 54.34 15.00
N ASN A 440 -31.12 54.50 15.31
CA ASN A 440 -30.58 55.71 15.93
C ASN A 440 -30.36 56.88 14.95
N MET A 441 -30.44 56.68 13.63
CA MET A 441 -30.35 57.79 12.66
C MET A 441 -31.60 58.68 12.61
N HIS A 442 -32.68 58.38 13.35
CA HIS A 442 -33.86 59.25 13.45
C HIS A 442 -33.87 60.17 14.69
N ALA A 443 -32.87 60.08 15.57
CA ALA A 443 -32.77 60.96 16.74
C ALA A 443 -31.31 61.33 16.99
N GLU A 444 -30.87 62.42 16.34
CA GLU A 444 -29.82 63.38 16.79
C GLU A 444 -29.13 64.00 15.58
N SER A 445 -29.77 65.04 15.02
CA SER A 445 -29.09 66.03 14.19
C SER A 445 -28.82 67.27 15.04
N SER A 446 -27.60 67.45 15.53
CA SER A 446 -26.91 68.76 15.68
C SER A 446 -25.67 68.63 16.57
N ILE A 447 -24.50 68.97 16.00
CA ILE A 447 -23.36 69.73 16.58
C ILE A 447 -22.09 69.40 15.78
N MET A 448 -21.35 70.45 15.40
CA MET A 448 -20.33 70.48 14.35
C MET A 448 -18.89 70.14 14.79
N LEU A 449 -18.21 69.32 13.95
CA LEU A 449 -16.80 69.33 13.48
C LEU A 449 -15.62 68.99 14.46
N PRO A 450 -14.39 68.61 13.99
CA PRO A 450 -13.96 68.01 12.71
C PRO A 450 -12.92 66.84 12.85
N VAL A 451 -12.43 66.32 11.70
CA VAL A 451 -11.17 65.55 11.45
C VAL A 451 -11.32 64.05 11.08
N ALA A 452 -11.54 63.85 9.77
CA ALA A 452 -10.93 62.88 8.84
C ALA A 452 -11.04 61.33 9.04
N PRO A 453 -11.00 60.55 7.94
CA PRO A 453 -11.73 60.66 6.69
C PRO A 453 -12.74 59.51 6.57
N ARG A 454 -14.03 59.86 6.55
CA ARG A 454 -15.17 58.97 6.33
C ARG A 454 -15.27 58.43 4.88
N ALA A 455 -14.18 58.41 4.13
CA ALA A 455 -14.18 58.27 2.66
C ALA A 455 -13.65 56.92 2.13
N LEU A 456 -13.42 55.90 2.97
CA LEU A 456 -12.92 54.59 2.52
C LEU A 456 -13.93 53.44 2.69
N LEU A 457 -15.16 53.73 3.12
CA LEU A 457 -16.12 52.70 3.56
C LEU A 457 -17.43 52.59 2.75
N MET A 458 -17.45 53.09 1.52
CA MET A 458 -18.60 52.88 0.62
C MET A 458 -18.11 52.63 -0.78
N LYS A 459 -17.64 51.39 -1.04
CA LYS A 459 -17.53 50.82 -2.39
C LYS A 459 -17.18 49.33 -2.32
N PHE A 460 -18.01 48.56 -1.65
CA PHE A 460 -18.19 47.16 -2.02
C PHE A 460 -19.68 46.97 -2.23
N THR A 461 -20.04 46.53 -3.43
CA THR A 461 -21.42 46.31 -3.84
C THR A 461 -22.11 45.35 -2.88
N ASP A 462 -23.03 45.87 -2.07
CA ASP A 462 -23.87 45.11 -1.11
C ASP A 462 -24.51 43.87 -1.74
N LYS A 463 -24.71 43.90 -3.07
CA LYS A 463 -25.25 42.80 -3.86
C LYS A 463 -24.33 41.57 -3.91
N MET A 464 -23.00 41.71 -3.97
CA MET A 464 -22.07 40.56 -4.04
C MET A 464 -21.87 39.89 -2.68
N VAL A 465 -21.83 40.69 -1.62
CA VAL A 465 -21.74 40.21 -0.24
C VAL A 465 -23.06 39.53 0.17
N SER A 466 -24.21 40.10 -0.20
CA SER A 466 -25.53 39.48 -0.01
C SER A 466 -25.69 38.15 -0.76
N MET A 467 -25.19 38.07 -2.01
CA MET A 467 -25.26 36.86 -2.84
C MET A 467 -24.36 35.73 -2.29
N MET A 468 -23.16 36.04 -1.80
CA MET A 468 -22.34 35.06 -1.05
C MET A 468 -22.94 34.68 0.31
N ILE A 469 -23.74 35.56 0.93
CA ILE A 469 -24.34 35.35 2.25
C ILE A 469 -25.55 34.40 2.22
N GLN A 470 -26.39 34.45 1.18
CA GLN A 470 -27.49 33.49 1.00
C GLN A 470 -27.00 32.11 0.52
N PHE A 471 -25.95 32.06 -0.30
CA PHE A 471 -25.42 30.80 -0.83
C PHE A 471 -24.61 30.01 0.24
N CYS A 472 -23.89 30.68 1.15
CA CYS A 472 -23.06 30.02 2.17
C CYS A 472 -23.76 29.67 3.50
N GLY A 473 -25.03 29.98 3.72
CA GLY A 473 -25.70 29.73 5.02
C GLY A 473 -26.40 28.38 5.15
N SER A 474 -26.92 27.84 4.04
CA SER A 474 -27.60 26.54 4.04
C SER A 474 -26.81 25.45 3.32
N TRP A 475 -26.13 25.77 2.21
CA TRP A 475 -25.41 24.77 1.41
C TRP A 475 -24.13 24.30 2.07
N THR A 476 -23.36 25.18 2.72
CA THR A 476 -22.13 24.80 3.43
C THR A 476 -22.43 23.91 4.64
N ARG A 477 -23.46 24.26 5.42
CA ARG A 477 -23.95 23.44 6.54
C ARG A 477 -24.45 22.08 6.05
N ARG A 478 -25.27 22.06 4.99
CA ARG A 478 -25.74 20.81 4.36
C ARG A 478 -24.57 19.96 3.87
N ALA A 479 -23.55 20.57 3.26
CA ALA A 479 -22.35 19.87 2.82
C ALA A 479 -21.53 19.32 4.00
N LEU A 480 -21.33 20.09 5.06
CA LEU A 480 -20.64 19.63 6.27
C LEU A 480 -21.38 18.48 6.95
N LEU A 481 -22.70 18.57 7.10
CA LEU A 481 -23.53 17.51 7.66
C LEU A 481 -23.54 16.27 6.75
N LEU A 482 -23.59 16.44 5.43
CA LEU A 482 -23.46 15.34 4.47
C LEU A 482 -22.09 14.65 4.61
N SER A 483 -21.00 15.42 4.73
CA SER A 483 -19.67 14.87 4.98
C SER A 483 -19.56 14.16 6.33
N CYS A 484 -20.25 14.63 7.37
CA CYS A 484 -20.37 13.92 8.65
C CYS A 484 -21.09 12.58 8.48
N LEU A 485 -22.19 12.55 7.72
CA LEU A 485 -22.92 11.32 7.42
C LEU A 485 -22.08 10.33 6.59
N ILE A 486 -21.34 10.82 5.59
CA ILE A 486 -20.42 10.00 4.79
C ILE A 486 -19.32 9.41 5.68
N THR A 487 -18.71 10.22 6.54
CA THR A 487 -17.65 9.76 7.46
C THR A 487 -18.20 8.74 8.47
N ALA A 488 -19.39 8.97 9.02
CA ALA A 488 -20.08 8.02 9.88
C ALA A 488 -20.41 6.71 9.17
N ALA A 489 -20.84 6.75 7.90
CA ALA A 489 -21.11 5.56 7.10
C ALA A 489 -19.84 4.76 6.80
N ILE A 490 -18.72 5.43 6.47
CA ILE A 490 -17.41 4.79 6.30
C ILE A 490 -16.98 4.10 7.61
N HIS A 491 -17.12 4.81 8.74
CA HIS A 491 -16.78 4.31 10.07
C HIS A 491 -17.62 3.08 10.46
N LEU A 492 -18.94 3.12 10.27
CA LEU A 492 -19.83 2.00 10.52
C LEU A 492 -19.52 0.80 9.61
N LYS A 493 -19.16 1.04 8.35
CA LYS A 493 -18.73 -0.03 7.43
C LYS A 493 -17.44 -0.70 7.90
N LEU A 494 -16.46 0.08 8.38
CA LEU A 494 -15.23 -0.45 8.97
C LEU A 494 -15.52 -1.27 10.22
N CYS A 495 -16.34 -0.74 11.13
CA CYS A 495 -16.76 -1.46 12.34
C CYS A 495 -17.51 -2.76 12.00
N SER A 496 -18.43 -2.75 11.04
CA SER A 496 -19.14 -3.93 10.58
C SER A 496 -18.19 -5.02 10.04
N LYS A 497 -17.16 -4.63 9.28
CA LYS A 497 -16.13 -5.57 8.82
C LYS A 497 -15.32 -6.15 9.98
N LEU A 498 -14.98 -5.34 10.99
CA LEU A 498 -14.30 -5.81 12.19
C LEU A 498 -15.18 -6.73 13.05
N MET A 499 -16.47 -6.43 13.19
CA MET A 499 -17.44 -7.30 13.87
C MET A 499 -17.56 -8.66 13.19
N SER A 500 -17.60 -8.69 11.86
CA SER A 500 -17.60 -9.94 11.08
C SER A 500 -16.30 -10.72 11.23
N ALA A 501 -15.17 -10.04 11.42
CA ALA A 501 -13.85 -10.65 11.53
C ALA A 501 -13.55 -11.17 12.95
N TYR A 502 -13.90 -10.40 13.98
CA TYR A 502 -13.43 -10.61 15.35
C TYR A 502 -14.56 -10.78 16.38
N GLY A 503 -15.81 -10.89 15.93
CA GLY A 503 -16.98 -11.08 16.77
C GLY A 503 -17.74 -9.79 17.04
N ILE A 504 -19.06 -9.87 17.03
CA ILE A 504 -19.94 -8.69 17.16
C ILE A 504 -19.85 -8.09 18.57
N VAL A 505 -20.07 -8.91 19.59
CA VAL A 505 -20.14 -8.47 21.00
C VAL A 505 -18.88 -7.74 21.47
N PRO A 506 -17.66 -8.30 21.34
CA PRO A 506 -16.46 -7.63 21.85
C PRO A 506 -16.14 -6.33 21.11
N ILE A 507 -16.44 -6.25 19.80
CA ILE A 507 -16.24 -5.05 19.00
C ILE A 507 -17.25 -3.96 19.37
N VAL A 508 -18.54 -4.28 19.48
CA VAL A 508 -19.58 -3.31 19.89
C VAL A 508 -19.31 -2.73 21.28
N LEU A 509 -18.76 -3.54 22.18
CA LEU A 509 -18.36 -3.15 23.54
C LEU A 509 -16.98 -2.46 23.59
N SER A 510 -16.45 -1.99 22.45
CA SER A 510 -15.22 -1.23 22.36
C SER A 510 -15.52 0.26 22.09
N PRO A 511 -15.75 1.10 23.12
CA PRO A 511 -16.12 2.51 22.93
C PRO A 511 -15.19 3.33 22.03
N PRO A 512 -13.86 3.22 22.14
CA PRO A 512 -12.93 4.03 21.33
C PRO A 512 -13.11 3.78 19.85
N LEU A 513 -13.26 2.52 19.46
CA LEU A 513 -13.45 2.15 18.07
C LEU A 513 -14.89 2.44 17.61
N THR A 514 -15.92 2.04 18.35
CA THR A 514 -17.30 1.98 17.81
C THR A 514 -18.14 3.23 18.08
N TRP A 515 -17.99 3.86 19.26
CA TRP A 515 -18.96 4.88 19.70
C TRP A 515 -18.39 6.30 19.70
N ILE A 516 -17.13 6.48 20.14
CA ILE A 516 -16.56 7.83 20.33
C ILE A 516 -16.59 8.69 19.05
N PRO A 517 -16.18 8.21 17.85
CA PRO A 517 -16.25 9.00 16.63
C PRO A 517 -17.66 9.52 16.30
N LEU A 518 -18.68 8.67 16.48
CA LEU A 518 -20.08 9.02 16.22
C LEU A 518 -20.60 10.02 17.24
N LEU A 519 -20.31 9.79 18.53
CA LEU A 519 -20.72 10.69 19.61
C LEU A 519 -20.09 12.08 19.45
N LEU A 520 -18.82 12.17 19.03
CA LEU A 520 -18.14 13.43 18.76
C LEU A 520 -18.79 14.18 17.58
N LEU A 521 -19.10 13.48 16.48
CA LEU A 521 -19.76 14.11 15.31
C LEU A 521 -21.19 14.57 15.64
N VAL A 522 -22.00 13.71 16.27
CA VAL A 522 -23.38 14.03 16.65
C VAL A 522 -23.41 15.16 17.66
N GLY A 523 -22.55 15.10 18.69
CA GLY A 523 -22.40 16.16 19.68
C GLY A 523 -22.02 17.49 19.04
N ALA A 524 -21.04 17.49 18.13
CA ALA A 524 -20.62 18.72 17.46
C ALA A 524 -21.72 19.28 16.55
N ALA A 525 -22.42 18.41 15.81
CA ALA A 525 -23.54 18.81 14.97
C ALA A 525 -24.66 19.44 15.80
N TYR A 526 -25.02 18.81 16.93
CA TYR A 526 -26.05 19.31 17.86
C TYR A 526 -25.66 20.63 18.52
N CYS A 527 -24.45 20.73 19.10
CA CYS A 527 -23.99 21.94 19.78
C CYS A 527 -23.77 23.14 18.83
N THR A 528 -23.73 22.90 17.52
CA THR A 528 -23.61 23.95 16.50
C THR A 528 -24.93 24.17 15.75
N VAL A 529 -26.04 23.59 16.20
CA VAL A 529 -27.38 23.95 15.73
C VAL A 529 -27.66 25.39 16.12
N LEU A 530 -27.99 26.21 15.14
CA LEU A 530 -28.44 27.58 15.34
C LEU A 530 -29.80 27.55 16.03
N HIS A 531 -29.87 27.96 17.29
CA HIS A 531 -31.12 28.45 17.85
C HIS A 531 -31.42 29.78 17.16
N VAL A 532 -32.41 29.74 16.26
CA VAL A 532 -33.02 30.94 15.68
C VAL A 532 -34.10 31.35 16.67
N ASP A 533 -33.72 32.11 17.68
CA ASP A 533 -34.66 32.89 18.50
C ASP A 533 -34.45 34.38 18.21
#